data_AF-A0A8X6XZP7-F1
#
_entry.id   AF-A0A8X6XZP7-F1
#
_cell.length_a   1.000
_cell.length_b   1.000
_cell.length_c   1.000
_cell.angle_alpha   90.00
_cell.angle_beta   90.00
_cell.angle_gamma   90.00
#
_symmetry.space_group_name_H-M   'P 1'
#
loop_
_entity.id
_entity.type
_entity.pdbx_description
1 polymer ?
#
loop_
_entity_poly.entity_id
_entity_poly.type
_entity_poly.pdbx_seq_one_letter_code
_entity_poly.pdbx_strand_id
1 'polypeptide(L)'
;MKKYAALVSKLDSEILPHVSDTILSPSFSNKHKTLSNRLISEFADSEHQKIKNLLTELQLGDDKPSHLLRKMKKLSWGQLQEEFLKNIWLQCLPSQIQVALSISLKTLDKLAEVADQVAALCFALRGLFHRACT
;
A
#
# COMPACT_ATOMS: atom_id res chain seq x y z
N MET A 1 22.86 -4.07 -26.18
CA MET A 1 22.69 -5.48 -25.78
C MET A 1 22.82 -5.75 -24.27
N LYS A 2 23.65 -5.02 -23.51
CA LYS A 2 23.90 -5.30 -22.08
C LYS A 2 22.65 -5.32 -21.15
N LYS A 3 21.65 -4.47 -21.40
CA LYS A 3 20.42 -4.38 -20.58
C LYS A 3 19.56 -5.65 -20.62
N TYR A 4 19.44 -6.29 -21.79
CA TYR A 4 18.65 -7.52 -21.95
C TYR A 4 19.33 -8.71 -21.27
N ALA A 5 20.64 -8.88 -21.49
CA ALA A 5 21.41 -9.93 -20.84
C ALA A 5 21.40 -9.80 -19.31
N ALA A 6 21.49 -8.57 -18.77
CA ALA A 6 21.42 -8.31 -17.34
C ALA A 6 20.02 -8.55 -16.74
N LEU A 7 18.96 -8.39 -17.52
CA LEU A 7 17.59 -8.72 -17.10
C LEU A 7 17.43 -10.24 -17.03
N VAL A 8 17.86 -10.95 -18.08
CA VAL A 8 17.80 -12.42 -18.16
C VAL A 8 18.65 -13.08 -17.07
N SER A 9 19.82 -12.53 -16.75
CA SER A 9 20.69 -13.05 -15.68
C SER A 9 20.13 -12.88 -14.27
N LYS A 10 19.08 -12.08 -14.09
CA LYS A 10 18.41 -11.85 -12.80
C LYS A 10 17.12 -12.65 -12.66
N LEU A 11 16.69 -13.37 -13.69
CA LEU A 11 15.50 -14.20 -13.62
C LEU A 11 15.83 -15.49 -12.89
N ASP A 12 15.11 -15.74 -11.81
CA ASP A 12 15.20 -17.00 -11.07
C ASP A 12 14.63 -18.17 -11.87
N SER A 13 15.06 -19.38 -11.50
CA SER A 13 14.65 -20.63 -12.17
C SER A 13 13.14 -20.87 -12.18
N GLU A 14 12.42 -20.26 -11.24
CA GLU A 14 10.96 -20.31 -11.14
C GLU A 14 10.26 -19.43 -12.18
N ILE A 15 10.88 -18.32 -12.59
CA ILE A 15 10.31 -17.35 -13.54
C ILE A 15 10.63 -17.72 -14.99
N LEU A 16 11.78 -18.36 -15.22
CA LEU A 16 12.27 -18.75 -16.55
C LEU A 16 11.25 -19.54 -17.41
N PRO A 17 10.49 -20.52 -16.89
CA PRO A 17 9.49 -21.25 -17.67
C PRO A 17 8.43 -20.33 -18.28
N HIS A 18 7.98 -19.32 -17.52
CA HIS A 18 6.89 -18.41 -17.89
C HIS A 18 7.28 -17.38 -18.96
N VAL A 19 8.57 -17.16 -19.19
CA VAL A 19 9.08 -16.18 -20.17
C VAL A 19 10.02 -16.81 -21.22
N SER A 20 10.20 -18.13 -21.17
CA SER A 20 11.08 -18.90 -22.07
C SER A 20 10.70 -18.74 -23.54
N ASP A 21 9.41 -18.74 -23.86
CA ASP A 21 8.84 -18.49 -25.19
C ASP A 21 9.26 -17.12 -25.76
N THR A 22 9.26 -16.11 -24.89
CA THR A 22 9.58 -14.72 -25.18
C THR A 22 11.09 -14.52 -25.33
N ILE A 23 11.89 -15.33 -24.63
CA ILE A 23 13.35 -15.34 -24.76
C ILE A 23 13.81 -16.09 -26.02
N LEU A 24 13.14 -17.21 -26.34
CA LEU A 24 13.47 -18.12 -27.44
C LEU A 24 12.92 -17.66 -28.79
N SER A 25 11.85 -16.86 -28.84
CA SER A 25 11.36 -16.25 -30.09
C SER A 25 12.13 -14.94 -30.38
N PRO A 26 12.98 -14.88 -31.43
CA PRO A 26 13.94 -13.80 -31.57
C PRO A 26 13.44 -12.63 -32.43
N SER A 27 12.15 -12.55 -32.78
CA SER A 27 11.61 -11.46 -33.58
C SER A 27 11.16 -10.28 -32.69
N PHE A 28 11.18 -9.08 -33.27
CA PHE A 28 10.78 -7.78 -32.72
C PHE A 28 11.87 -6.94 -32.04
N SER A 29 11.98 -5.70 -32.55
CA SER A 29 13.00 -4.69 -32.26
C SER A 29 12.98 -4.11 -30.83
N ASN A 30 12.42 -4.82 -29.85
CA ASN A 30 12.20 -4.31 -28.49
C ASN A 30 12.19 -5.42 -27.41
N LYS A 31 13.08 -6.43 -27.51
CA LYS A 31 13.16 -7.60 -26.59
C LYS A 31 13.05 -7.26 -25.11
N HIS A 32 13.75 -6.22 -24.66
CA HIS A 32 13.70 -5.77 -23.27
C HIS A 32 12.30 -5.30 -22.85
N LYS A 33 11.62 -4.53 -23.73
CA LYS A 33 10.29 -3.99 -23.44
C LYS A 33 9.24 -5.10 -23.45
N THR A 34 9.32 -6.02 -24.40
CA THR A 34 8.42 -7.19 -24.46
C THR A 34 8.55 -8.06 -23.22
N LEU A 35 9.78 -8.42 -22.84
CA LEU A 35 10.04 -9.22 -21.65
C LEU A 35 9.61 -8.50 -20.37
N SER A 36 9.89 -7.20 -20.24
CA SER A 36 9.44 -6.39 -19.10
C SER A 36 7.91 -6.35 -19.01
N ASN A 37 7.21 -6.14 -20.12
CA ASN A 37 5.75 -6.11 -20.15
C ASN A 37 5.13 -7.48 -19.81
N ARG A 38 5.73 -8.58 -20.29
CA ARG A 38 5.29 -9.93 -19.95
C ARG A 38 5.43 -10.18 -18.45
N LEU A 39 6.58 -9.85 -17.87
CA LEU A 39 6.82 -10.00 -16.42
C LEU A 39 5.82 -9.19 -15.60
N ILE A 40 5.53 -7.94 -16.00
CA ILE A 40 4.52 -7.13 -15.34
C ILE A 40 3.13 -7.77 -15.50
N SER A 41 2.77 -8.25 -16.68
CA SER A 41 1.44 -8.84 -16.89
C SER A 41 1.21 -10.15 -16.15
N GLU A 42 2.25 -10.97 -16.00
CA GLU A 42 2.16 -12.31 -15.40
C GLU A 42 2.32 -12.26 -13.87
N PHE A 43 3.14 -11.33 -13.35
CA PHE A 43 3.53 -11.32 -11.94
C PHE A 43 3.15 -10.03 -11.19
N ALA A 44 2.68 -8.97 -11.86
CA ALA A 44 2.16 -7.84 -11.11
C ALA A 44 0.81 -8.23 -10.48
N ASP A 45 0.68 -7.98 -9.19
CA ASP A 45 -0.60 -8.09 -8.52
C ASP A 45 -1.64 -7.22 -9.22
N SER A 46 -2.84 -7.77 -9.40
CA SER A 46 -3.99 -6.96 -9.80
C SER A 46 -4.23 -5.85 -8.77
N GLU A 47 -4.79 -4.72 -9.21
CA GLU A 47 -5.19 -3.63 -8.30
C GLU A 47 -6.06 -4.15 -7.15
N HIS A 48 -6.97 -5.09 -7.45
CA HIS A 48 -7.82 -5.75 -6.45
C HIS A 48 -7.03 -6.60 -5.45
N GLN A 49 -6.00 -7.34 -5.88
CA GLN A 49 -5.12 -8.07 -4.96
C GLN A 49 -4.28 -7.13 -4.11
N LYS A 50 -3.76 -6.04 -4.66
CA LYS A 50 -3.03 -5.03 -3.88
C LYS A 50 -3.93 -4.44 -2.79
N ILE A 51 -5.17 -4.10 -3.13
CA ILE A 51 -6.16 -3.59 -2.17
C ILE A 51 -6.51 -4.66 -1.12
N LYS A 52 -6.70 -5.91 -1.53
CA LYS A 52 -6.99 -7.02 -0.60
C LYS A 52 -5.83 -7.28 0.36
N ASN A 53 -4.60 -7.32 -0.15
CA ASN A 53 -3.39 -7.50 0.66
C ASN A 53 -3.22 -6.33 1.64
N LEU A 54 -3.42 -5.11 1.16
CA LEU A 54 -3.47 -3.91 1.98
C LEU A 54 -4.51 -4.07 3.11
N LEU A 55 -5.78 -4.33 2.81
CA LEU A 55 -6.81 -4.54 3.83
C LEU A 55 -6.53 -5.70 4.80
N THR A 56 -5.85 -6.75 4.35
CA THR A 56 -5.50 -7.93 5.17
C THR A 56 -4.32 -7.66 6.09
N GLU A 57 -3.30 -6.92 5.62
CA GLU A 57 -2.14 -6.48 6.41
C GLU A 57 -2.47 -5.30 7.34
N LEU A 58 -3.56 -4.58 7.08
CA LEU A 58 -4.02 -3.40 7.83
C LEU A 58 -4.87 -3.75 9.07
N GLN A 59 -4.76 -4.93 9.68
CA GLN A 59 -5.34 -5.11 11.01
C GLN A 59 -4.70 -4.10 11.96
N LEU A 60 -5.46 -3.05 12.31
CA LEU A 60 -5.10 -2.06 13.32
C LEU A 60 -4.87 -2.82 14.63
N GLY A 61 -3.61 -3.11 14.93
CA GLY A 61 -3.18 -3.18 16.32
C GLY A 61 -3.16 -1.76 16.92
N ASP A 62 -2.25 -1.52 17.85
CA ASP A 62 -2.03 -0.21 18.47
C ASP A 62 -1.22 0.78 17.59
N ASP A 63 -1.24 0.61 16.27
CA ASP A 63 -0.44 1.43 15.36
C ASP A 63 -1.04 2.84 15.20
N LYS A 64 -0.18 3.86 15.21
CA LYS A 64 -0.60 5.26 15.03
C LYS A 64 -1.26 5.46 13.65
N PRO A 65 -2.36 6.21 13.55
CA PRO A 65 -3.02 6.55 12.28
C PRO A 65 -2.05 7.05 11.18
N SER A 66 -1.04 7.83 11.51
CA SER A 66 -0.02 8.28 10.55
C SER A 66 0.89 7.16 10.05
N HIS A 67 1.22 6.20 10.90
CA HIS A 67 2.03 5.05 10.55
C HIS A 67 1.27 4.12 9.62
N LEU A 68 -0.02 3.91 9.90
CA LEU A 68 -0.95 3.20 9.03
C LEU A 68 -0.97 3.80 7.63
N LEU A 69 -1.13 5.13 7.53
CA LEU A 69 -1.16 5.82 6.24
C LEU A 69 0.14 5.61 5.44
N ARG A 70 1.29 5.66 6.11
CA ARG A 70 2.60 5.41 5.46
C ARG A 70 2.72 3.99 4.93
N LYS A 71 2.26 2.99 5.71
CA LYS A 71 2.21 1.59 5.25
C LYS A 71 1.32 1.46 4.02
N MET A 72 0.14 2.06 4.02
CA MET A 72 -0.77 2.06 2.87
C MET A 72 -0.17 2.73 1.63
N LYS A 73 0.52 3.87 1.78
CA LYS A 73 1.23 4.54 0.67
C LYS A 73 2.35 3.67 0.10
N LYS A 74 3.09 2.97 0.97
CA LYS A 74 4.17 2.07 0.55
C LYS A 74 3.64 0.86 -0.22
N LEU A 75 2.58 0.23 0.27
CA LEU A 75 1.95 -0.95 -0.35
C LEU A 75 1.24 -0.63 -1.66
N SER A 76 0.64 0.56 -1.76
CA SER A 76 0.00 1.03 -3.00
C SER A 76 1.00 1.53 -4.05
N TRP A 77 2.29 1.60 -3.73
CA TRP A 77 3.34 2.15 -4.60
C TRP A 77 2.99 3.54 -5.16
N GLY A 78 2.15 4.31 -4.45
CA GLY A 78 1.65 5.61 -4.91
C GLY A 78 0.72 5.55 -6.13
N GLN A 79 0.20 4.37 -6.51
CA GLN A 79 -0.68 4.22 -7.68
C GLN A 79 -2.16 4.49 -7.37
N LEU A 80 -2.54 4.47 -6.10
CA LEU A 80 -3.91 4.77 -5.69
C LEU A 80 -4.15 6.28 -5.63
N GLN A 81 -5.33 6.70 -6.10
CA GLN A 81 -5.80 8.07 -5.95
C GLN A 81 -5.89 8.45 -4.47
N GLU A 82 -5.49 9.68 -4.13
CA GLU A 82 -5.45 10.15 -2.74
C GLU A 82 -6.83 10.09 -2.05
N GLU A 83 -7.91 10.38 -2.78
CA GLU A 83 -9.28 10.27 -2.29
C GLU A 83 -9.66 8.82 -1.93
N PHE A 84 -9.34 7.87 -2.81
CA PHE A 84 -9.61 6.47 -2.58
C PHE A 84 -8.80 5.95 -1.37
N LEU A 85 -7.53 6.32 -1.31
CA LEU A 85 -6.65 6.00 -0.19
C LEU A 85 -7.18 6.60 1.13
N LYS A 86 -7.67 7.84 1.09
CA LYS A 86 -8.30 8.51 2.24
C LYS A 86 -9.53 7.75 2.73
N ASN A 87 -10.41 7.30 1.83
CA ASN A 87 -11.61 6.55 2.21
C ASN A 87 -11.28 5.24 2.90
N ILE A 88 -10.34 4.45 2.34
CA ILE A 88 -9.89 3.21 2.98
C ILE A 88 -9.24 3.51 4.34
N TRP A 89 -8.35 4.51 4.38
CA TRP A 89 -7.64 4.86 5.61
C TRP A 89 -8.61 5.29 6.72
N LEU A 90 -9.64 6.08 6.40
CA LEU A 90 -10.68 6.45 7.35
C LEU A 90 -11.45 5.22 7.85
N GLN A 91 -11.85 4.31 6.96
CA GLN A 91 -12.57 3.09 7.35
C GLN A 91 -11.77 2.19 8.31
N CYS A 92 -10.44 2.24 8.25
CA CYS A 92 -9.57 1.53 9.18
C CYS A 92 -9.51 2.18 10.58
N LEU A 93 -9.88 3.45 10.75
CA LEU A 93 -9.80 4.14 12.05
C LEU A 93 -11.03 3.85 12.94
N PRO A 94 -10.92 3.99 14.27
CA PRO A 94 -12.07 4.01 15.15
C PRO A 94 -13.08 5.10 14.77
N SER A 95 -14.38 4.81 14.93
CA SER A 95 -15.47 5.71 14.51
C SER A 95 -15.39 7.12 15.10
N GLN A 96 -14.85 7.26 16.33
CA GLN A 96 -14.70 8.57 16.98
C GLN A 96 -13.68 9.45 16.23
N ILE A 97 -12.61 8.85 15.73
CA ILE A 97 -11.58 9.52 14.95
C ILE A 97 -12.09 9.82 13.55
N GLN A 98 -12.83 8.89 12.93
CA GLN A 98 -13.44 9.11 11.61
C GLN A 98 -14.29 10.38 11.58
N VAL A 99 -15.23 10.52 12.52
CA VAL A 99 -16.16 11.67 12.58
C VAL A 99 -15.41 13.00 12.70
N ALA A 100 -14.36 13.04 13.53
CA ALA A 100 -13.54 14.24 13.71
C ALA A 100 -12.78 14.66 12.43
N LEU A 101 -12.47 13.70 11.55
CA LEU A 101 -11.66 13.92 10.35
C LEU A 101 -12.49 14.08 9.08
N SER A 102 -13.72 13.56 9.03
CA SER A 102 -14.58 13.56 7.83
C SER A 102 -14.87 14.94 7.26
N ILE A 103 -14.84 15.98 8.10
CA ILE A 103 -15.18 17.37 7.72
C ILE A 103 -13.92 18.16 7.28
N SER A 104 -12.73 17.57 7.41
CA SER A 104 -11.48 18.29 7.17
C SER A 104 -11.09 18.33 5.68
N LEU A 105 -10.83 19.54 5.18
CA LEU A 105 -10.29 19.82 3.84
C LEU A 105 -8.75 19.78 3.78
N LYS A 106 -8.09 19.26 4.83
CA LYS A 106 -6.63 19.14 4.90
C LYS A 106 -6.13 18.04 3.95
N THR A 107 -4.85 18.14 3.57
CA THR A 107 -4.14 17.07 2.87
C THR A 107 -4.09 15.80 3.72
N LEU A 108 -4.00 14.62 3.09
CA LEU A 108 -4.07 13.35 3.79
C LEU A 108 -2.96 13.19 4.85
N ASP A 109 -1.75 13.72 4.60
CA ASP A 109 -0.66 13.72 5.58
C ASP A 109 -0.96 14.58 6.81
N LYS A 110 -1.54 15.76 6.64
CA LYS A 110 -1.97 16.61 7.77
C LYS A 110 -3.15 16.00 8.52
N LEU A 111 -4.02 15.29 7.82
CA LEU A 111 -5.13 14.56 8.42
C LEU A 111 -4.63 13.45 9.35
N ALA A 112 -3.59 12.73 8.93
CA ALA A 112 -2.92 11.73 9.73
C ALA A 112 -2.29 12.28 11.01
N GLU A 113 -1.66 13.46 10.97
CA GLU A 113 -1.14 14.11 12.17
C GLU A 113 -2.23 14.48 13.17
N VAL A 114 -3.37 14.99 12.67
CA VAL A 114 -4.54 15.29 13.53
C VAL A 114 -5.12 14.01 14.12
N ALA A 115 -5.19 12.93 13.33
CA ALA A 115 -5.67 11.64 13.79
C ALA A 115 -4.82 11.08 14.94
N ASP A 116 -3.49 11.22 14.88
CA ASP A 116 -2.59 10.84 15.95
C ASP A 116 -2.87 11.62 17.25
N GLN A 117 -3.17 12.91 17.14
CA GLN A 117 -3.52 13.75 18.30
C GLN A 117 -4.85 13.33 18.92
N VAL A 118 -5.88 13.09 18.10
CA VAL A 118 -7.19 12.64 18.56
C VAL A 118 -7.09 11.26 19.21
N ALA A 119 -6.33 10.35 18.61
CA ALA A 119 -6.06 9.03 19.19
C ALA A 119 -5.42 9.17 20.58
N ALA A 120 -4.35 9.96 20.70
CA ALA A 120 -3.66 10.20 21.97
C ALA A 120 -4.59 10.77 23.06
N LEU A 121 -5.46 11.72 22.70
CA LEU A 121 -6.46 12.28 23.62
C LEU A 121 -7.48 11.23 24.08
N CYS A 122 -7.98 10.40 23.15
CA CYS A 122 -8.90 9.31 23.51
C CYS A 122 -8.26 8.29 24.46
N PHE A 123 -6.99 7.94 24.26
CA PHE A 123 -6.26 7.05 25.17
C PHE A 123 -6.05 7.71 26.55
N ALA A 124 -5.67 8.98 26.59
CA ALA A 124 -5.46 9.71 27.83
C ALA A 124 -6.75 9.85 28.66
N LEU A 125 -7.88 10.19 28.01
CA LEU A 125 -9.18 10.28 28.68
C LEU A 125 -9.61 8.93 29.25
N ARG A 126 -9.49 7.83 28.48
CA ARG A 126 -9.77 6.47 29.00
C ARG A 126 -8.93 6.12 30.22
N GLY A 127 -7.64 6.46 30.22
CA GLY A 127 -6.76 6.26 31.37
C GLY A 127 -7.15 7.08 32.60
N LEU A 128 -7.61 8.32 32.40
CA LEU A 128 -8.10 9.19 33.48
C LEU A 128 -9.42 8.66 34.07
N PHE A 129 -10.36 8.20 33.24
CA PHE A 129 -11.62 7.61 33.73
C PHE A 129 -11.40 6.29 34.46
N HIS A 130 -10.41 5.47 34.07
CA HIS A 130 -10.09 4.24 34.79
C HIS A 130 -9.45 4.53 36.16
N ARG A 131 -8.55 5.52 36.22
CA ARG A 131 -7.92 5.97 37.48
C ARG A 131 -8.88 6.67 38.45
N ALA A 132 -9.93 7.31 37.96
CA ALA A 132 -10.94 7.97 38.81
C ALA A 132 -11.88 6.98 39.53
N CYS A 133 -11.91 5.70 39.10
CA CYS A 133 -12.75 4.65 39.68
C CYS A 133 -11.97 3.65 40.57
N THR A 134 -10.73 3.94 40.94
CA THR A 134 -9.92 3.15 41.89
C THR A 134 -9.56 3.99 43.10
#